data_AF-A0AAW8SKM8-F1
#
_entry.id   AF-A0AAW8SKM8-F1
#
_cell.length_a   1.000
_cell.length_b   1.000
_cell.length_c   1.000
_cell.angle_alpha   90.00
_cell.angle_beta   90.00
_cell.angle_gamma   90.00
#
_symmetry.space_group_name_H-M   'P 1'
#
loop_
_entity.id
_entity.type
_entity.pdbx_description
1 polymer ?
#
loop_
_entity_poly.entity_id
_entity_poly.type
_entity_poly.pdbx_seq_one_letter_code
_entity_poly.pdbx_strand_id
1 'polypeptide(L)'
;MEPLEKVKSVVGSGMTAYEIEKKTGVTRPTINNMQKESYDFSKVSYQTVEKLANFYDQQRESTLVFKDQGGFLNFSSLLDRKLKEVIDSNNLALDPSDKAMKEVFNKIRDNVLKDSYLLEDLYDVYVEQLNKATN
;
A
#
# COMPACT_ATOMS: atom_id res chain seq x y z
N MET A 1 6.18 -0.87 4.64
CA MET A 1 5.41 -1.00 5.89
C MET A 1 6.17 -1.91 6.83
N GLU A 2 6.39 -1.48 8.08
CA GLU A 2 7.13 -2.25 9.08
C GLU A 2 6.32 -3.48 9.55
N PRO A 3 6.96 -4.60 9.97
CA PRO A 3 6.25 -5.82 10.35
C PRO A 3 5.17 -5.63 11.43
N LEU A 4 5.42 -4.76 12.41
CA LEU A 4 4.45 -4.45 13.47
C LEU A 4 3.23 -3.66 12.96
N GLU A 5 3.40 -2.82 11.93
CA GLU A 5 2.29 -2.10 11.33
C GLU A 5 1.39 -3.05 10.54
N LYS A 6 1.98 -4.03 9.84
CA LYS A 6 1.24 -5.11 9.16
C LYS A 6 0.41 -5.93 10.16
N VAL A 7 1.01 -6.29 11.31
CA VAL A 7 0.31 -6.98 12.40
C VAL A 7 -0.90 -6.18 12.88
N LYS A 8 -0.72 -4.88 13.17
CA LYS A 8 -1.81 -3.98 13.59
C LYS A 8 -2.93 -3.93 12.56
N SER A 9 -2.58 -3.86 11.27
CA SER A 9 -3.56 -3.88 10.18
C SER A 9 -4.36 -5.18 10.15
N VAL A 10 -3.72 -6.34 10.34
CA VAL A 10 -4.41 -7.64 10.34
C VAL A 10 -5.36 -7.76 11.53
N VAL A 11 -4.92 -7.43 12.74
CA VAL A 11 -5.78 -7.56 13.93
C VAL A 11 -6.90 -6.52 13.96
N GLY A 12 -6.69 -5.35 13.36
CA GLY A 12 -7.68 -4.28 13.21
C GLY A 12 -8.58 -4.40 11.96
N SER A 13 -8.43 -5.44 11.15
CA SER A 13 -9.14 -5.61 9.87
C SER A 13 -10.64 -5.91 9.98
N GLY A 14 -11.18 -6.06 11.20
CA GLY A 14 -12.56 -6.51 11.43
C GLY A 14 -12.77 -8.02 11.29
N MET A 15 -11.73 -8.79 10.91
CA MET A 15 -11.78 -10.25 10.93
C MET A 15 -11.92 -10.78 12.37
N THR A 16 -12.69 -11.84 12.53
CA THR A 16 -12.81 -12.52 13.83
C THR A 16 -11.50 -13.24 14.17
N ALA A 17 -11.20 -13.37 15.46
CA ALA A 17 -10.02 -14.11 15.90
C ALA A 17 -10.01 -15.57 15.40
N TYR A 18 -11.19 -16.15 15.15
CA TYR A 18 -11.30 -17.48 14.53
C TYR A 18 -10.77 -17.51 13.10
N GLU A 19 -11.15 -16.53 12.28
CA GLU A 19 -10.71 -16.45 10.89
C GLU A 19 -9.20 -16.20 10.79
N ILE A 20 -8.68 -15.32 11.64
CA ILE A 20 -7.24 -15.04 11.71
C ILE A 20 -6.48 -16.30 12.15
N GLU A 21 -6.97 -17.02 13.16
CA GLU A 21 -6.35 -18.29 13.60
C GLU A 21 -6.33 -19.33 12.48
N LYS A 22 -7.45 -19.52 11.79
CA LYS A 22 -7.57 -20.51 10.70
C LYS A 22 -6.58 -20.24 9.56
N LYS A 23 -6.29 -18.96 9.28
CA LYS A 23 -5.45 -18.54 8.17
C LYS A 23 -3.96 -18.41 8.53
N THR A 24 -3.65 -18.07 9.78
CA THR A 24 -2.27 -17.76 10.22
C THR A 24 -1.69 -18.80 11.19
N GLY A 25 -2.53 -19.63 11.80
CA GLY A 25 -2.14 -20.54 12.87
C GLY A 25 -1.75 -19.85 14.18
N VAL A 26 -2.03 -18.55 14.33
CA VAL A 26 -1.89 -17.84 15.62
C VAL A 26 -3.13 -18.10 16.45
N THR A 27 -2.96 -18.44 17.73
CA THR A 27 -4.08 -18.89 18.57
C THR A 27 -5.10 -17.78 18.83
N ARG A 28 -6.39 -18.12 18.88
CA ARG A 28 -7.47 -17.17 19.23
C ARG A 28 -7.22 -16.33 20.48
N PRO A 29 -6.74 -16.90 21.62
CA PRO A 29 -6.46 -16.09 22.81
C PRO A 29 -5.41 -15.00 22.55
N THR A 30 -4.39 -15.30 21.74
CA THR A 30 -3.34 -14.35 21.37
C THR A 30 -3.93 -13.21 20.55
N ILE A 31 -4.75 -13.53 19.55
CA ILE A 31 -5.40 -12.55 18.67
C ILE A 31 -6.40 -11.69 19.44
N ASN A 32 -7.27 -12.30 20.25
CA ASN A 32 -8.24 -11.58 21.10
C ASN A 32 -7.55 -10.62 22.06
N ASN A 33 -6.36 -10.97 22.57
CA ASN A 33 -5.58 -10.06 23.40
C ASN A 33 -5.03 -8.89 22.56
N MET A 34 -4.53 -9.15 21.35
CA MET A 34 -4.03 -8.11 20.43
C MET A 34 -5.10 -7.14 19.94
N GLN A 35 -6.35 -7.58 19.85
CA GLN A 35 -7.49 -6.77 19.41
C GLN A 35 -7.97 -5.79 20.49
N LYS A 36 -7.48 -5.90 21.73
CA LYS A 36 -7.77 -4.93 22.78
C LYS A 36 -6.94 -3.66 22.53
N GLU A 37 -7.57 -2.50 22.68
CA GLU A 37 -6.90 -1.20 22.53
C GLU A 37 -5.71 -1.02 23.48
N SER A 38 -5.73 -1.71 24.62
CA SER A 38 -4.66 -1.66 25.64
C SER A 38 -3.50 -2.64 25.39
N TYR A 39 -3.46 -3.34 24.25
CA TYR A 39 -2.44 -4.34 24.00
C TYR A 39 -1.08 -3.71 23.69
N ASP A 40 -0.05 -4.18 24.39
CA ASP A 40 1.33 -3.76 24.18
C ASP A 40 2.00 -4.65 23.11
N PHE A 41 2.08 -4.11 21.89
CA PHE A 41 2.69 -4.79 20.74
C PHE A 41 4.22 -4.96 20.86
N SER A 42 4.90 -4.39 21.85
CA SER A 42 6.33 -4.68 22.07
C SER A 42 6.58 -6.08 22.62
N LYS A 43 5.55 -6.72 23.20
CA LYS A 43 5.62 -8.03 23.86
C LYS A 43 5.23 -9.20 22.98
N VAL A 44 4.89 -8.93 21.72
CA VAL A 44 4.53 -9.97 20.77
C VAL A 44 5.75 -10.83 20.42
N SER A 45 5.56 -12.15 20.33
CA SER A 45 6.64 -13.03 19.90
C SER A 45 6.98 -12.78 18.42
N TYR A 46 8.27 -12.88 18.08
CA TYR A 46 8.73 -12.77 16.69
C TYR A 46 7.95 -13.70 15.76
N GLN A 47 7.72 -14.96 16.17
CA GLN A 47 6.98 -15.94 15.39
C GLN A 47 5.54 -15.51 15.10
N THR A 48 4.90 -14.81 16.04
CA THR A 48 3.55 -14.27 15.83
C THR A 48 3.57 -13.10 14.84
N VAL A 49 4.56 -12.21 14.96
CA VAL A 49 4.74 -11.09 14.01
C VAL A 49 4.92 -11.62 12.60
N GLU A 50 5.84 -12.56 12.41
CA GLU A 50 6.14 -13.15 11.10
C GLU A 50 4.90 -13.79 10.47
N LYS A 51 4.14 -14.61 11.21
CA LYS A 51 2.92 -15.25 10.70
C LYS A 51 1.86 -14.24 10.26
N LEU A 52 1.61 -13.21 11.07
CA LEU A 52 0.58 -12.20 10.76
C LEU A 52 1.04 -11.25 9.65
N ALA A 53 2.33 -10.87 9.63
CA ALA A 53 2.89 -10.04 8.57
C ALA A 53 2.90 -10.77 7.22
N ASN A 54 3.28 -12.05 7.19
CA ASN A 54 3.21 -12.86 5.97
C ASN A 54 1.78 -13.02 5.47
N PHE A 55 0.82 -13.19 6.38
CA PHE A 55 -0.58 -13.25 6.02
C PHE A 55 -1.10 -11.93 5.43
N TYR A 56 -0.67 -10.79 5.97
CA TYR A 56 -0.96 -9.48 5.39
C TYR A 56 -0.45 -9.39 3.94
N ASP A 57 0.80 -9.78 3.73
CA ASP A 57 1.43 -9.75 2.39
C ASP A 57 0.69 -10.67 1.42
N GLN A 58 0.35 -11.90 1.83
CA GLN A 58 -0.44 -12.85 1.02
C GLN A 58 -1.84 -12.32 0.67
N GLN A 59 -2.52 -11.66 1.62
CA GLN A 59 -3.81 -11.04 1.30
C GLN A 59 -3.66 -9.95 0.25
N ARG A 60 -2.64 -9.10 0.35
CA ARG A 60 -2.38 -8.07 -0.66
C ARG A 60 -2.05 -8.70 -2.01
N GLU A 61 -1.16 -9.68 -2.06
CA GLU A 61 -0.84 -10.42 -3.29
C GLU A 61 -2.09 -11.04 -3.94
N SER A 62 -3.01 -11.57 -3.14
CA SER A 62 -4.29 -12.10 -3.67
C SER A 62 -5.24 -10.99 -4.13
N THR A 63 -5.21 -9.81 -3.50
CA THR A 63 -6.04 -8.66 -3.88
C THR A 63 -5.53 -8.00 -5.17
N LEU A 64 -4.21 -8.06 -5.42
CA LEU A 64 -3.59 -7.65 -6.69
C LEU A 64 -4.14 -8.44 -7.90
N VAL A 65 -4.65 -9.66 -7.69
CA VAL A 65 -5.23 -10.49 -8.76
C VAL A 65 -6.69 -10.11 -9.07
N PHE A 66 -7.42 -9.47 -8.13
CA PHE A 66 -8.88 -9.27 -8.23
C PHE A 66 -9.38 -7.82 -8.29
N LYS A 67 -8.51 -6.80 -8.19
CA LYS A 67 -8.91 -5.41 -8.49
C LYS A 67 -9.17 -5.26 -10.00
N ASP A 68 -10.06 -4.33 -10.38
CA ASP A 68 -10.36 -3.96 -11.76
C ASP A 68 -9.06 -3.73 -12.56
N GLN A 69 -8.56 -4.81 -13.18
CA GLN A 69 -7.24 -4.79 -13.82
C GLN A 69 -7.21 -3.79 -14.96
N GLY A 70 -8.36 -3.60 -15.64
CA GLY A 70 -8.53 -2.59 -16.68
C GLY A 70 -8.42 -1.18 -16.11
N GLY A 71 -9.16 -0.86 -15.06
CA GLY A 71 -9.10 0.42 -14.37
C GLY A 71 -7.72 0.73 -13.80
N PHE A 72 -7.06 -0.25 -13.20
CA PHE A 72 -5.71 -0.11 -12.65
C PHE A 72 -4.64 0.14 -13.73
N LEU A 73 -4.71 -0.58 -14.85
CA LEU A 73 -3.81 -0.35 -16.00
C LEU A 73 -4.04 1.02 -16.64
N ASN A 74 -5.31 1.44 -16.76
CA ASN A 74 -5.67 2.76 -17.25
C ASN A 74 -5.17 3.86 -16.32
N PHE A 75 -5.33 3.69 -15.01
CA PHE A 75 -4.83 4.60 -13.98
C PHE A 75 -3.31 4.74 -14.02
N SER A 76 -2.57 3.63 -14.03
CA SER A 76 -1.10 3.67 -14.04
C SER A 76 -0.56 4.34 -15.31
N SER A 77 -1.17 4.06 -16.47
CA SER A 77 -0.86 4.74 -17.73
C SER A 77 -1.18 6.24 -17.69
N LEU A 78 -2.31 6.63 -17.08
CA LEU A 78 -2.69 8.02 -16.90
C LEU A 78 -1.71 8.74 -15.97
N LEU A 79 -1.33 8.12 -14.86
CA LEU A 79 -0.40 8.64 -13.87
C LEU A 79 1.00 8.87 -14.49
N ASP A 80 1.53 7.88 -15.21
CA ASP A 80 2.82 8.02 -15.92
C ASP A 80 2.78 9.21 -16.89
N ARG A 81 1.74 9.29 -17.71
CA ARG A 81 1.55 10.42 -18.63
C ARG A 81 1.52 11.76 -17.89
N LYS A 82 0.78 11.86 -16.78
CA LYS A 82 0.68 13.11 -16.00
C LYS A 82 1.99 13.50 -15.34
N LEU A 83 2.73 12.54 -14.79
CA LEU A 83 4.06 12.78 -14.24
C LEU A 83 5.04 13.23 -15.32
N LYS A 84 4.98 12.61 -16.50
CA LYS A 84 5.78 13.00 -17.65
C LYS A 84 5.44 14.41 -18.14
N GLU A 85 4.15 14.77 -18.22
CA GLU A 85 3.72 16.13 -18.54
C GLU A 85 4.28 17.16 -17.54
N VAL A 86 4.29 16.86 -16.24
CA VAL A 86 4.89 17.74 -15.20
C VAL A 86 6.41 17.85 -15.39
N ILE A 87 7.10 16.75 -15.69
CA ILE A 87 8.55 16.75 -15.94
C ILE A 87 8.90 17.54 -17.20
N ASP A 88 8.11 17.39 -18.26
CA ASP A 88 8.36 18.00 -19.57
C ASP A 88 7.89 19.45 -19.63
N SER A 89 6.87 19.85 -18.87
CA SER A 89 6.44 21.26 -18.76
C SER A 89 7.42 22.14 -17.99
N ASN A 90 8.31 21.54 -17.19
CA ASN A 90 9.46 22.22 -16.59
C ASN A 90 10.62 22.47 -17.60
N ASN A 91 10.42 22.26 -18.92
CA ASN A 91 11.43 22.51 -19.95
C ASN A 91 11.65 24.00 -20.30
N LEU A 92 12.08 24.77 -19.31
CA LEU A 92 12.93 25.95 -19.52
C LEU A 92 14.16 25.91 -18.61
N ALA A 93 14.72 24.71 -18.40
CA ALA A 93 15.90 24.47 -17.56
C ALA A 93 17.18 25.07 -18.19
N LEU A 94 17.32 26.39 -18.07
CA LEU A 94 18.53 27.14 -18.40
C LEU A 94 19.58 27.03 -17.27
N ASP A 95 19.16 26.75 -16.03
CA ASP A 95 20.01 26.66 -14.84
C ASP A 95 20.35 25.18 -14.48
N PRO A 96 21.61 24.86 -14.11
CA PRO A 96 21.99 23.63 -13.43
C PRO A 96 21.05 23.13 -12.32
N SER A 97 20.45 24.02 -11.52
CA SER A 97 19.50 23.65 -10.47
C SER A 97 18.24 22.98 -11.03
N ASP A 98 17.69 23.51 -12.12
CA ASP A 98 16.49 22.95 -12.76
C ASP A 98 16.77 21.57 -13.35
N LYS A 99 17.99 21.36 -13.90
CA LYS A 99 18.43 20.05 -14.39
C LYS A 99 18.52 19.02 -13.26
N ALA A 100 19.05 19.41 -12.10
CA ALA A 100 19.13 18.53 -10.94
C ALA A 100 17.72 18.14 -10.44
N MET A 101 16.81 19.10 -10.38
CA MET A 101 15.43 18.84 -9.95
C MET A 101 14.67 17.94 -10.94
N LYS A 102 14.90 18.11 -12.24
CA LYS A 102 14.34 17.23 -13.28
C LYS A 102 14.72 15.77 -13.06
N GLU A 103 15.97 15.51 -12.67
CA GLU A 103 16.44 14.16 -12.38
C GLU A 103 15.79 13.56 -11.13
N VAL A 104 15.57 14.39 -10.10
CA VAL A 104 14.80 13.98 -8.91
C VAL A 104 13.38 13.58 -9.30
N PHE A 105 12.70 14.36 -10.14
CA PHE A 105 11.34 14.03 -10.60
C PHE A 105 11.30 12.76 -11.45
N ASN A 106 12.28 12.53 -12.33
CA ASN A 106 12.41 11.27 -13.05
C ASN A 106 12.53 10.09 -12.08
N LYS A 107 13.34 10.25 -11.02
CA LYS A 107 13.52 9.20 -10.02
C LYS A 107 12.25 8.95 -9.22
N ILE A 108 11.51 10.00 -8.86
CA ILE A 108 10.22 9.88 -8.19
C ILE A 108 9.24 9.13 -9.09
N ARG A 109 9.11 9.52 -10.37
CA ARG A 109 8.23 8.82 -11.33
C ARG A 109 8.56 7.33 -11.40
N ASP A 110 9.83 6.99 -11.59
CA ASP A 110 10.26 5.61 -11.72
C ASP A 110 10.03 4.80 -10.43
N ASN A 111 10.26 5.39 -9.26
CA ASN A 111 10.00 4.71 -7.98
C ASN A 111 8.50 4.50 -7.76
N VAL A 112 7.68 5.50 -8.05
CA VAL A 112 6.21 5.41 -7.92
C VAL A 112 5.66 4.33 -8.84
N LEU A 113 6.08 4.31 -10.11
CA LEU A 113 5.56 3.33 -11.08
C LEU A 113 6.06 1.89 -10.86
N LYS A 114 7.14 1.70 -10.10
CA LYS A 114 7.68 0.37 -9.76
C LYS A 114 7.21 -0.15 -8.40
N ASP A 115 6.75 0.75 -7.53
CA ASP A 115 6.19 0.37 -6.24
C ASP A 115 4.72 -0.01 -6.41
N SER A 116 4.47 -1.31 -6.56
CA SER A 116 3.13 -1.86 -6.73
C SER A 116 2.20 -1.54 -5.56
N TYR A 117 2.75 -1.42 -4.33
CA TYR A 117 1.94 -1.11 -3.16
C TYR A 117 1.50 0.35 -3.15
N LEU A 118 2.42 1.26 -3.48
CA LEU A 118 2.10 2.67 -3.59
C LEU A 118 1.09 2.92 -4.73
N LEU A 119 1.25 2.27 -5.88
CA LEU A 119 0.29 2.39 -6.98
C LEU A 119 -1.11 1.92 -6.59
N GLU A 120 -1.21 0.86 -5.80
CA GLU A 120 -2.49 0.35 -5.30
C GLU A 120 -3.16 1.37 -4.38
N ASP A 121 -2.42 1.90 -3.39
CA ASP A 121 -2.94 2.88 -2.46
C ASP A 121 -3.41 4.15 -3.22
N LEU A 122 -2.65 4.59 -4.23
CA LEU A 122 -3.01 5.73 -5.08
C LEU A 122 -4.22 5.43 -5.99
N TYR A 123 -4.37 4.18 -6.46
CA TYR A 123 -5.52 3.77 -7.25
C TYR A 123 -6.80 3.78 -6.44
N ASP A 124 -6.75 3.29 -5.19
CA ASP A 124 -7.92 3.30 -4.30
C ASP A 124 -8.39 4.75 -4.04
N VAL A 125 -7.44 5.67 -3.81
CA VAL A 125 -7.74 7.11 -3.71
C VAL A 125 -8.34 7.64 -5.02
N TYR A 126 -7.77 7.28 -6.17
CA TYR A 126 -8.27 7.73 -7.48
C TYR A 126 -9.72 7.27 -7.72
N VAL A 127 -10.05 6.00 -7.44
CA VAL A 127 -11.40 5.46 -7.60
C VAL A 127 -12.38 6.16 -6.66
N GLU A 128 -12.00 6.39 -5.40
CA GLU A 128 -12.82 7.12 -4.44
C GLU A 128 -13.18 8.53 -4.95
N GLN A 129 -12.18 9.27 -5.45
CA GLN A 129 -12.40 10.62 -5.98
C GLN A 129 -13.19 10.62 -7.29
N LEU A 130 -12.96 9.63 -8.17
CA LEU A 130 -13.73 9.48 -9.40
C LEU A 130 -15.21 9.26 -9.11
N ASN A 131 -15.54 8.40 -8.14
CA ASN A 131 -16.91 8.14 -7.72
C ASN A 131 -17.58 9.35 -7.07
N LYS A 132 -16.83 10.19 -6.36
CA LYS A 132 -17.33 11.48 -5.83
C LYS A 132 -17.60 12.52 -6.91
N ALA A 133 -16.87 12.46 -8.02
CA ALA A 133 -17.02 13.42 -9.12
C ALA A 133 -18.17 13.06 -10.07
N THR A 134 -18.63 11.80 -10.05
CA THR A 134 -19.67 11.28 -10.97
C THR A 134 -21.05 11.08 -10.33
N ASN A 135 -21.18 11.31 -9.02
CA ASN A 135 -22.45 11.30 -8.26
C ASN A 135 -22.73 12.68 -7.67
#